data_AF-A0A523REK6-F1
#
_entry.id   AF-A0A523REK6-F1
#
_cell.length_a   1.000
_cell.length_b   1.000
_cell.length_c   1.000
_cell.angle_alpha   90.00
_cell.angle_beta   90.00
_cell.angle_gamma   90.00
#
_symmetry.space_group_name_H-M   'P 1'
#
loop_
_entity.id
_entity.type
_entity.pdbx_description
1 polymer ?
#
loop_
_entity_poly.entity_id
_entity_poly.type
_entity_poly.pdbx_seq_one_letter_code
_entity_poly.pdbx_strand_id
1 'polypeptide(L)'
;MNFFKPFMKIKGIDANHISEIYQDIQIKLAAMHGTEFDVVLMYTIVVSSLTTSIREIQFNYSLQEIIVRAKKQSANLSKKQIQDELEKLFMRNNENVSILYNLSYIDALAESFNYLKTARICKIQKSKYINRIVDIVVKSNDKISK
;
A
#
# COMPACT_ATOMS: atom_id res chain seq x y z
N MET A 1 0.72 -23.16 -8.40
CA MET A 1 1.56 -22.56 -7.34
C MET A 1 2.91 -22.03 -7.80
N ASN A 2 3.63 -22.67 -8.73
CA ASN A 2 4.98 -22.22 -9.16
C ASN A 2 5.05 -20.78 -9.68
N PHE A 3 4.00 -20.28 -10.34
CA PHE A 3 3.90 -18.90 -10.81
C PHE A 3 3.98 -17.87 -9.66
N PHE A 4 3.44 -18.17 -8.48
CA PHE A 4 3.39 -17.24 -7.35
C PHE A 4 4.67 -17.24 -6.51
N LYS A 5 5.54 -18.24 -6.68
CA LYS A 5 6.75 -18.45 -5.89
C LYS A 5 7.69 -17.22 -5.87
N PRO A 6 7.91 -16.49 -6.99
CA PRO A 6 8.73 -15.28 -6.96
C PRO A 6 8.17 -14.17 -6.06
N PHE A 7 6.85 -14.07 -5.91
CA PHE A 7 6.18 -13.02 -5.15
C PHE A 7 6.28 -13.23 -3.63
N MET A 8 6.50 -14.47 -3.17
CA MET A 8 6.81 -14.75 -1.76
C MET A 8 8.17 -14.18 -1.30
N LYS A 9 9.02 -13.76 -2.24
CA LYS A 9 10.25 -13.01 -1.89
C LYS A 9 9.94 -11.59 -1.46
N ILE A 10 8.76 -11.07 -1.82
CA ILE A 10 8.39 -9.70 -1.49
C ILE A 10 8.15 -9.62 0.01
N LYS A 11 8.88 -8.72 0.66
CA LYS A 11 8.80 -8.48 2.10
C LYS A 11 7.35 -8.28 2.56
N GLY A 12 6.93 -9.00 3.60
CA GLY A 12 5.56 -8.89 4.14
C GLY A 12 4.50 -9.68 3.37
N ILE A 13 4.90 -10.47 2.36
CA ILE A 13 4.01 -11.42 1.67
C ILE A 13 4.38 -12.84 2.08
N ASP A 14 3.41 -13.50 2.70
CA ASP A 14 3.53 -14.90 3.12
C ASP A 14 2.58 -15.82 2.31
N ALA A 15 2.56 -17.10 2.67
CA ALA A 15 1.73 -18.09 1.99
C ALA A 15 0.22 -17.80 2.12
N ASN A 16 -0.22 -17.16 3.21
CA ASN A 16 -1.62 -16.82 3.41
C ASN A 16 -2.04 -15.72 2.44
N HIS A 17 -1.25 -14.66 2.33
CA HIS A 17 -1.50 -13.58 1.35
C HIS A 17 -1.52 -14.12 -0.09
N ILE A 18 -0.61 -15.04 -0.44
CA ILE A 18 -0.62 -15.68 -1.76
C ILE A 18 -1.89 -16.51 -1.97
N SER A 19 -2.37 -17.21 -0.93
CA SER A 19 -3.61 -17.97 -0.99
C SER A 19 -4.83 -17.06 -1.21
N GLU A 20 -4.90 -15.93 -0.50
CA GLU A 20 -5.96 -14.92 -0.67
C GLU A 20 -5.96 -14.33 -2.08
N ILE A 21 -4.78 -13.94 -2.58
CA ILE A 21 -4.63 -13.42 -3.95
C ILE A 21 -5.05 -14.47 -4.98
N TYR A 22 -4.67 -15.74 -4.76
CA TYR A 22 -5.06 -16.82 -5.64
C TYR A 22 -6.59 -17.03 -5.64
N GLN A 23 -7.24 -16.99 -4.47
CA GLN A 23 -8.69 -17.09 -4.37
C GLN A 23 -9.41 -15.93 -5.09
N ASP A 24 -8.95 -14.69 -4.89
CA ASP A 24 -9.48 -13.52 -5.60
C ASP A 24 -9.37 -13.67 -7.13
N ILE A 25 -8.22 -14.15 -7.61
CA ILE A 25 -8.02 -14.44 -9.03
C ILE A 25 -9.00 -15.53 -9.51
N GLN A 26 -9.16 -16.63 -8.76
CA GLN A 26 -10.09 -17.71 -9.14
C GLN A 26 -11.54 -17.20 -9.22
N ILE A 27 -11.97 -16.35 -8.30
CA ILE A 27 -13.30 -15.74 -8.32
C ILE A 27 -13.47 -14.87 -9.58
N LYS A 28 -12.48 -14.01 -9.87
CA LYS A 28 -12.49 -13.14 -11.07
C LYS A 28 -12.50 -13.94 -12.37
N LEU A 29 -11.74 -15.03 -12.43
CA LEU A 29 -11.71 -15.91 -13.60
C LEU A 29 -13.01 -16.70 -13.77
N ALA A 30 -13.59 -17.20 -12.67
CA ALA A 30 -14.87 -17.90 -12.70
C ALA A 30 -16.02 -17.00 -13.16
N ALA A 31 -16.02 -15.73 -12.78
CA ALA A 31 -17.00 -14.74 -13.23
C ALA A 31 -16.97 -14.50 -14.76
N MET A 32 -15.87 -14.85 -15.44
CA MET A 32 -15.73 -14.73 -16.88
C MET A 32 -15.93 -16.06 -17.63
N HIS A 33 -16.38 -17.10 -16.94
CA HIS A 33 -16.62 -18.40 -17.55
C HIS A 33 -17.77 -18.30 -18.58
N GLY A 34 -17.48 -18.57 -19.85
CA GLY A 34 -18.45 -18.48 -20.96
C GLY A 34 -18.29 -17.25 -21.88
N THR A 35 -17.35 -16.34 -21.59
CA THR A 35 -16.92 -15.30 -22.53
C THR A 35 -15.77 -15.80 -23.41
N GLU A 36 -15.58 -15.22 -24.61
CA GLU A 36 -14.35 -15.45 -25.39
C GLU A 36 -13.14 -14.99 -24.57
N PHE A 37 -12.46 -15.96 -24.00
CA PHE A 37 -11.44 -15.75 -22.99
C PHE A 37 -10.07 -15.69 -23.66
N ASP A 38 -9.54 -14.48 -23.84
CA ASP A 38 -8.18 -14.26 -24.33
C ASP A 38 -7.16 -14.45 -23.19
N VAL A 39 -6.04 -15.11 -23.50
CA VAL A 39 -4.84 -15.22 -22.66
C VAL A 39 -4.39 -13.85 -22.15
N VAL A 40 -4.52 -12.79 -22.96
CA VAL A 40 -4.18 -11.41 -22.55
C VAL A 40 -5.04 -10.97 -21.37
N LEU A 41 -6.36 -11.21 -21.41
CA LEU A 41 -7.27 -10.85 -20.32
C LEU A 41 -6.93 -11.60 -19.03
N MET A 42 -6.58 -12.89 -19.14
CA MET A 42 -6.11 -13.67 -18.00
C MET A 42 -4.87 -13.07 -17.35
N TYR A 43 -3.85 -12.73 -18.16
CA TYR A 43 -2.63 -12.11 -17.65
C TYR A 43 -2.91 -10.78 -16.99
N THR A 44 -3.77 -9.94 -17.60
CA THR A 44 -4.16 -8.66 -17.02
C THR A 44 -4.84 -8.84 -15.66
N ILE A 45 -5.76 -9.78 -15.52
CA ILE A 45 -6.43 -10.06 -14.24
C ILE A 45 -5.44 -10.52 -13.19
N VAL A 46 -4.61 -11.51 -13.53
CA VAL A 46 -3.63 -12.08 -12.59
C VAL A 46 -2.64 -11.00 -12.13
N VAL A 47 -2.07 -10.24 -13.06
CA VAL A 47 -1.05 -9.21 -12.75
C VAL A 47 -1.65 -8.03 -12.01
N SER A 48 -2.87 -7.60 -12.36
CA SER A 48 -3.55 -6.49 -11.68
C SER A 48 -3.95 -6.84 -10.25
N SER A 49 -4.51 -8.04 -10.02
CA SER A 49 -4.81 -8.55 -8.67
C SER A 49 -3.54 -8.61 -7.82
N LEU A 50 -2.47 -9.24 -8.33
CA LEU A 50 -1.19 -9.32 -7.61
C LEU A 50 -0.66 -7.94 -7.26
N THR A 51 -0.60 -7.05 -8.24
CA THR A 51 -0.05 -5.71 -8.06
C THR A 51 -0.85 -4.90 -7.04
N THR A 52 -2.17 -4.99 -7.08
CA THR A 52 -3.07 -4.29 -6.15
C THR A 52 -2.86 -4.79 -4.72
N SER A 53 -2.92 -6.11 -4.50
CA SER A 53 -2.76 -6.68 -3.17
C SER A 53 -1.37 -6.39 -2.56
N ILE A 54 -0.30 -6.50 -3.37
CA ILE A 54 1.05 -6.14 -2.90
C ILE A 54 1.08 -4.65 -2.50
N ARG A 55 0.53 -3.74 -3.31
CA ARG A 55 0.50 -2.31 -3.01
C ARG A 55 -0.23 -2.03 -1.69
N GLU A 56 -1.40 -2.62 -1.50
CA GLU A 56 -2.21 -2.43 -0.29
C GLU A 56 -1.49 -2.90 0.97
N ILE A 57 -0.87 -4.08 0.94
CA ILE A 57 -0.07 -4.60 2.07
C ILE A 57 1.05 -3.62 2.43
N GLN A 58 1.84 -3.19 1.44
CA GLN A 58 2.99 -2.31 1.69
C GLN A 58 2.58 -0.92 2.16
N PHE A 59 1.47 -0.44 1.63
CA PHE A 59 0.96 0.85 2.00
C PHE A 59 0.33 0.84 3.40
N ASN A 60 -0.32 -0.24 3.81
CA ASN A 60 -0.81 -0.41 5.18
C ASN A 60 0.31 -0.29 6.22
N TYR A 61 1.51 -0.84 5.95
CA TYR A 61 2.67 -0.61 6.82
C TYR A 61 3.03 0.87 6.93
N SER A 62 2.91 1.62 5.83
CA SER A 62 3.21 3.04 5.79
C SER A 62 2.17 3.86 6.56
N LEU A 63 0.89 3.46 6.51
CA LEU A 63 -0.17 4.06 7.33
C LEU A 63 0.04 3.82 8.82
N GLN A 64 0.46 2.60 9.23
CA GLN A 64 0.80 2.34 10.63
C GLN A 64 1.96 3.23 11.08
N GLU A 65 2.97 3.42 10.24
CA GLU A 65 4.09 4.31 10.54
C GLU A 65 3.66 5.78 10.69
N ILE A 66 2.74 6.26 9.84
CA ILE A 66 2.14 7.59 9.99
C ILE A 66 1.41 7.72 11.32
N ILE A 67 0.58 6.74 11.70
CA ILE A 67 -0.14 6.74 12.98
C ILE A 67 0.83 6.82 14.15
N VAL A 68 1.90 6.02 14.14
CA VAL A 68 2.92 6.03 15.19
C VAL A 68 3.63 7.38 15.28
N ARG A 69 4.03 7.95 14.14
CA ARG A 69 4.75 9.25 14.10
C ARG A 69 3.83 10.42 14.51
N ALA A 70 2.58 10.43 14.06
CA ALA A 70 1.61 11.46 14.43
C ALA A 70 1.33 11.47 15.94
N LYS A 71 1.17 10.29 16.56
CA LYS A 71 1.03 10.18 18.02
C LYS A 71 2.27 10.64 18.79
N LYS A 72 3.47 10.41 18.25
CA LYS A 72 4.71 10.90 18.85
C LYS A 72 4.81 12.43 18.78
N GLN A 73 4.31 13.05 17.72
CA GLN A 73 4.35 14.50 17.52
C GLN A 73 3.24 15.23 18.28
N SER A 74 2.07 14.61 18.45
CA SER A 74 0.97 15.14 19.27
C SER A 74 0.31 14.02 20.08
N ALA A 75 0.70 13.93 21.37
CA ALA A 75 0.27 12.87 22.27
C ALA A 75 -1.25 12.86 22.56
N ASN A 76 -1.91 14.00 22.35
CA ASN A 76 -3.35 14.16 22.59
C ASN A 76 -4.20 13.59 21.44
N LEU A 77 -3.60 13.24 20.30
CA LEU A 77 -4.33 12.66 19.17
C LEU A 77 -4.66 11.19 19.42
N SER A 78 -5.97 10.89 19.42
CA SER A 78 -6.43 9.51 19.39
C SER A 78 -6.09 8.84 18.05
N LYS A 79 -5.96 7.51 18.07
CA LYS A 79 -5.78 6.73 16.83
C LYS A 79 -6.92 6.95 15.86
N LYS A 80 -8.15 7.08 16.38
CA LYS A 80 -9.37 7.29 15.59
C LYS A 80 -9.31 8.63 14.83
N GLN A 81 -8.98 9.72 15.51
CA GLN A 81 -8.82 11.03 14.84
C GLN A 81 -7.78 11.02 13.72
N ILE A 82 -6.67 10.31 13.93
CA ILE A 82 -5.65 10.15 12.88
C ILE A 82 -6.21 9.34 11.69
N GLN A 83 -6.93 8.26 11.96
CA GLN A 83 -7.57 7.45 10.91
C GLN A 83 -8.61 8.25 10.13
N ASP A 84 -9.47 9.00 10.82
CA ASP A 84 -10.50 9.84 10.20
C ASP A 84 -9.87 10.90 9.28
N GLU A 85 -8.75 11.52 9.68
CA GLU A 85 -8.02 12.46 8.82
C GLU A 85 -7.33 11.77 7.64
N LEU A 86 -6.74 10.60 7.84
CA LEU A 86 -6.17 9.82 6.75
C LEU A 86 -7.25 9.46 5.72
N GLU A 87 -8.43 9.03 6.16
CA GLU A 87 -9.58 8.74 5.31
C GLU A 87 -10.02 9.96 4.50
N LYS A 88 -10.10 11.14 5.12
CA LYS A 88 -10.37 12.40 4.41
C LYS A 88 -9.32 12.69 3.33
N LEU A 89 -8.04 12.41 3.59
CA LEU A 89 -6.98 12.58 2.61
C LEU A 89 -7.13 11.61 1.43
N PHE A 90 -7.56 10.36 1.67
CA PHE A 90 -7.90 9.43 0.59
C PHE A 90 -9.06 9.91 -0.25
N MET A 91 -10.19 10.28 0.38
CA MET A 91 -11.38 10.74 -0.32
C MET A 91 -11.12 11.98 -1.19
N ARG A 92 -10.15 12.80 -0.81
CA ARG A 92 -9.73 14.01 -1.53
C ARG A 92 -8.61 13.77 -2.55
N ASN A 93 -8.19 12.52 -2.78
CA ASN A 93 -7.07 12.17 -3.66
C ASN A 93 -5.81 12.99 -3.34
N ASN A 94 -5.44 13.09 -2.06
CA ASN A 94 -4.28 13.87 -1.66
C ASN A 94 -3.01 13.37 -2.34
N GLU A 95 -2.29 14.27 -3.00
CA GLU A 95 -1.09 13.94 -3.77
C GLU A 95 -0.01 13.21 -2.94
N ASN A 96 0.22 13.62 -1.69
CA ASN A 96 1.22 12.97 -0.84
C ASN A 96 0.84 11.52 -0.53
N VAL A 97 -0.46 11.25 -0.33
CA VAL A 97 -0.99 9.92 -0.08
C VAL A 97 -0.86 9.06 -1.33
N SER A 98 -1.23 9.58 -2.50
CA SER A 98 -1.11 8.86 -3.78
C SER A 98 0.34 8.56 -4.16
N ILE A 99 1.27 9.50 -3.91
CA ILE A 99 2.70 9.26 -4.14
C ILE A 99 3.24 8.23 -3.15
N LEU A 100 2.88 8.33 -1.87
CA LEU A 100 3.29 7.35 -0.86
C LEU A 100 2.79 5.94 -1.19
N TYR A 101 1.55 5.80 -1.66
CA TYR A 101 0.97 4.53 -2.10
C TYR A 101 1.86 3.81 -3.14
N ASN A 102 2.28 4.55 -4.16
CA ASN A 102 3.14 3.99 -5.21
C ASN A 102 4.59 3.77 -4.72
N LEU A 103 5.14 4.70 -3.92
CA LEU A 103 6.50 4.56 -3.39
C LEU A 103 6.65 3.35 -2.47
N SER A 104 5.66 3.08 -1.62
CA SER A 104 5.71 1.94 -0.70
C SER A 104 5.77 0.60 -1.43
N TYR A 105 5.12 0.51 -2.59
CA TYR A 105 5.22 -0.66 -3.47
C TYR A 105 6.59 -0.78 -4.14
N ILE A 106 7.10 0.30 -4.73
CA ILE A 106 8.41 0.30 -5.40
C ILE A 106 9.53 0.01 -4.39
N ASP A 107 9.45 0.57 -3.18
CA ASP A 107 10.37 0.31 -2.07
C ASP A 107 10.45 -1.20 -1.77
N ALA A 108 9.30 -1.84 -1.57
CA ALA A 108 9.23 -3.26 -1.25
C ALA A 108 9.79 -4.14 -2.38
N LEU A 109 9.46 -3.84 -3.64
CA LEU A 109 10.03 -4.55 -4.78
C LEU A 109 11.55 -4.35 -4.85
N ALA A 110 12.02 -3.11 -4.72
CA ALA A 110 13.44 -2.80 -4.81
C ALA A 110 14.25 -3.48 -3.71
N GLU A 111 13.74 -3.52 -2.47
CA GLU A 111 14.36 -4.28 -1.37
C GLU A 111 14.41 -5.78 -1.70
N SER A 112 13.27 -6.35 -2.11
CA SER A 112 13.09 -7.80 -2.24
C SER A 112 13.86 -8.40 -3.41
N PHE A 113 14.13 -7.60 -4.45
CA PHE A 113 14.90 -8.00 -5.64
C PHE A 113 16.31 -7.40 -5.66
N ASN A 114 16.79 -6.87 -4.53
CA ASN A 114 18.16 -6.39 -4.34
C ASN A 114 18.58 -5.21 -5.25
N TYR A 115 17.63 -4.34 -5.61
CA TYR A 115 17.90 -3.08 -6.31
C TYR A 115 18.29 -1.98 -5.31
N LEU A 116 19.49 -2.11 -4.73
CA LEU A 116 19.95 -1.32 -3.57
C LEU A 116 19.85 0.20 -3.75
N LYS A 117 20.23 0.73 -4.94
CA LYS A 117 20.15 2.18 -5.22
C LYS A 117 18.70 2.67 -5.20
N THR A 118 17.80 1.94 -5.88
CA THR A 118 16.38 2.25 -5.94
C THR A 118 15.74 2.15 -4.56
N ALA A 119 16.03 1.08 -3.81
CA ALA A 119 15.53 0.90 -2.44
C ALA A 119 15.97 2.06 -1.53
N ARG A 120 17.23 2.48 -1.61
CA ARG A 120 17.74 3.62 -0.84
C ARG A 120 16.99 4.91 -1.17
N ILE A 121 16.79 5.22 -2.45
CA ILE A 121 16.06 6.42 -2.88
C ILE A 121 14.59 6.34 -2.41
N CYS A 122 13.95 5.18 -2.57
CA CYS A 122 12.57 4.96 -2.16
C CYS A 122 12.39 5.18 -0.65
N LYS A 123 13.26 4.63 0.20
CA LYS A 123 13.23 4.86 1.65
C LYS A 123 13.27 6.35 2.02
N ILE A 124 14.15 7.11 1.38
CA ILE A 124 14.28 8.55 1.62
C ILE A 124 12.99 9.27 1.23
N GLN A 125 12.46 9.00 0.02
CA GLN A 125 11.23 9.63 -0.45
C GLN A 125 10.03 9.22 0.41
N LYS A 126 9.90 7.94 0.73
CA LYS A 126 8.85 7.40 1.60
C LYS A 126 8.83 8.10 2.95
N SER A 127 9.98 8.23 3.63
CA SER A 127 10.06 8.96 4.89
C SER A 127 9.65 10.44 4.76
N LYS A 128 10.05 11.10 3.66
CA LYS A 128 9.65 12.48 3.35
C LYS A 128 8.13 12.63 3.20
N TYR A 129 7.48 11.76 2.43
CA TYR A 129 6.02 11.81 2.23
C TYR A 129 5.24 11.41 3.48
N ILE A 130 5.73 10.44 4.25
CA ILE A 130 5.18 10.11 5.57
C ILE A 130 5.18 11.35 6.47
N ASN A 131 6.31 12.06 6.57
CA ASN A 131 6.39 13.26 7.41
C ASN A 131 5.44 14.37 6.94
N ARG A 132 5.31 14.58 5.63
CA ARG A 132 4.34 15.55 5.09
C ARG A 132 2.91 15.21 5.48
N ILE A 133 2.53 13.93 5.41
CA ILE A 133 1.18 13.48 5.80
C ILE A 133 0.99 13.64 7.31
N VAL A 134 1.99 13.28 8.12
CA VAL A 134 1.98 13.49 9.57
C VAL A 134 1.74 14.97 9.91
N ASP A 135 2.47 15.88 9.27
CA ASP A 135 2.30 17.33 9.49
C ASP A 135 0.90 17.81 9.14
N ILE A 136 0.30 17.30 8.05
CA ILE A 136 -1.07 17.61 7.66
C ILE A 136 -2.05 17.12 8.72
N VAL A 137 -1.94 15.86 9.14
CA VAL A 137 -2.82 15.24 10.15
C VAL A 137 -2.76 16.00 11.47
N VAL A 138 -1.56 16.33 11.95
CA VAL A 138 -1.39 17.05 13.22
C VAL A 138 -1.99 18.46 13.12
N LYS A 139 -1.66 19.22 12.07
CA LYS A 139 -2.18 20.59 11.88
C LYS A 139 -3.69 20.65 11.70
N SER A 140 -4.30 19.67 11.02
CA SER A 140 -5.76 19.61 10.86
C SER A 140 -6.46 19.47 12.21
N ASN A 141 -5.90 18.71 13.14
CA ASN A 141 -6.51 18.48 14.46
C ASN A 141 -6.19 19.59 15.47
N ASP A 142 -5.04 20.26 15.35
CA ASP A 142 -4.72 21.43 16.19
C ASP A 142 -5.68 22.60 15.94
N LYS A 143 -6.19 22.74 14.69
CA LYS A 143 -7.19 23.76 14.34
C LYS A 143 -8.58 23.51 14.92
N ILE A 144 -8.89 22.27 15.31
CA ILE A 144 -10.18 21.91 15.92
C ILE A 144 -10.14 22.15 17.44
N SER A 145 -8.95 22.28 18.02
CA SER A 145 -8.72 22.44 19.47
C SER A 145 -8.57 23.90 19.93
N LYS A 146 -8.77 24.87 19.03
CA LYS A 146 -8.79 26.32 19.30
C LYS A 146 -10.15 26.88 18.92
#